data_AF-A0A0D0BGC0-F1
#
_entry.id   AF-A0A0D0BGC0-F1
#
_cell.length_a   1.000
_cell.length_b   1.000
_cell.length_c   1.000
_cell.angle_alpha   90.00
_cell.angle_beta   90.00
_cell.angle_gamma   90.00
#
_symmetry.space_group_name_H-M   'P 1'
#
loop_
_entity.id
_entity.type
_entity.pdbx_description
1 polymer ?
#
loop_
_entity_poly.entity_id
_entity_poly.type
_entity_poly.pdbx_seq_one_letter_code
_entity_poly.pdbx_strand_id
1 'polypeptide(L)'
;MALVIWIAIIKILIFYIYIYVDDSFSFQRKEEMEMYALYHKLLLCNICKLLRLWDHLGVPHEERKQIFGEELPIIGFDVDPNILHVRMSDELRLDLISSIQAFAIQGTHRSLRDFQCLAGHLNWALNVYPLLCPGLSALYAKTAGKLEQRALIWVNRDVI
;
A
#
# COMPACT_ATOMS: atom_id res chain seq x y z
N MET A 1 10.73 14.25 -1.60
CA MET A 1 11.14 12.97 -2.22
C MET A 1 11.10 12.95 -3.75
N ALA A 2 10.07 13.50 -4.43
CA ALA A 2 9.97 13.45 -5.90
C ALA A 2 11.23 13.96 -6.66
N LEU A 3 11.81 15.10 -6.25
CA LEU A 3 13.05 15.62 -6.86
C LEU A 3 14.25 14.69 -6.64
N VAL A 4 14.37 14.08 -5.46
CA VAL A 4 15.46 13.15 -5.12
C VAL A 4 15.40 11.92 -6.04
N ILE A 5 14.19 11.38 -6.25
CA ILE A 5 13.98 10.25 -7.17
C ILE A 5 14.23 10.66 -8.62
N TRP A 6 13.84 11.87 -9.02
CA TRP A 6 14.17 12.38 -10.35
C TRP A 6 15.70 12.41 -10.56
N ILE A 7 16.48 12.87 -9.57
CA ILE A 7 17.95 12.83 -9.62
C ILE A 7 18.44 11.37 -9.72
N ALA A 8 17.91 10.47 -8.89
CA ALA A 8 18.28 9.05 -8.90
C ALA A 8 18.08 8.41 -10.28
N ILE A 9 16.94 8.66 -10.93
CA ILE A 9 16.59 8.07 -12.22
C ILE A 9 17.34 8.75 -13.37
N ILE A 10 17.36 10.09 -13.41
CA ILE A 10 17.84 10.85 -14.58
C ILE A 10 19.34 11.13 -14.53
N LYS A 11 19.91 11.34 -13.35
CA LYS A 11 21.33 11.68 -13.19
C LYS A 11 22.20 10.50 -12.80
N ILE A 12 21.70 9.63 -11.92
CA ILE A 12 22.44 8.47 -11.42
C ILE A 12 22.10 7.19 -12.21
N LEU A 13 21.03 7.23 -13.01
CA LEU A 13 20.57 6.13 -13.86
C LEU A 13 20.26 4.86 -13.04
N ILE A 14 19.62 5.04 -11.89
CA ILE A 14 19.11 3.91 -11.10
C ILE A 14 17.73 3.54 -11.65
N PHE A 15 17.70 2.49 -12.48
CA PHE A 15 16.47 1.99 -13.08
C PHE A 15 15.65 1.17 -12.07
N TYR A 16 14.33 1.13 -12.28
CA TYR A 16 13.39 0.34 -11.48
C TYR A 16 13.31 0.73 -9.99
N ILE A 17 13.62 1.98 -9.68
CA ILE A 17 13.25 2.59 -8.39
C ILE A 17 11.82 3.09 -8.47
N TYR A 18 11.04 2.72 -7.46
CA TYR A 18 9.68 3.18 -7.25
C TYR A 18 9.59 3.93 -5.93
N ILE A 19 8.63 4.86 -5.88
CA ILE A 19 8.36 5.62 -4.67
C ILE A 19 6.86 5.78 -4.45
N TYR A 20 6.45 5.64 -3.21
CA TYR A 20 5.14 6.01 -2.73
C TYR A 20 5.29 6.87 -1.48
N VAL A 21 5.11 8.18 -1.64
CA VAL A 21 5.31 9.19 -0.58
C VAL A 21 6.74 9.14 0.00
N ASP A 22 6.95 8.41 1.09
CA ASP A 22 8.22 8.18 1.79
C ASP A 22 8.77 6.76 1.61
N ASP A 23 7.96 5.81 1.16
CA ASP A 23 8.38 4.43 0.89
C ASP A 23 9.08 4.35 -0.47
N SER A 24 10.34 3.92 -0.47
CA SER A 24 11.12 3.70 -1.70
C SER A 24 11.48 2.23 -1.81
N PHE A 25 11.27 1.64 -2.98
CA PHE A 25 11.52 0.22 -3.23
C PHE A 25 12.05 -0.02 -4.64
N SER A 26 12.79 -1.11 -4.81
CA SER A 26 13.40 -1.54 -6.07
C SER A 26 13.51 -3.05 -6.06
N PHE A 27 13.62 -3.65 -7.24
CA PHE A 27 14.01 -5.05 -7.40
C PHE A 27 15.33 -5.15 -8.18
N GLN A 28 16.09 -6.21 -7.93
CA GLN A 28 17.34 -6.50 -8.62
C GLN A 28 17.67 -7.99 -8.45
N ARG A 29 18.57 -8.53 -9.30
CA ARG A 29 19.04 -9.91 -9.14
C ARG A 29 19.85 -10.06 -7.86
N LYS A 30 19.77 -11.24 -7.23
CA LYS A 30 20.40 -11.54 -5.94
C LYS A 30 21.92 -11.45 -5.99
N GLU A 31 22.53 -11.65 -7.15
CA GLU A 31 23.98 -11.57 -7.33
C GLU A 31 24.48 -10.12 -7.38
N GLU A 32 23.60 -9.15 -7.63
CA GLU A 32 23.95 -7.75 -7.80
C GLU A 32 23.89 -7.02 -6.45
N MET A 33 24.81 -7.40 -5.56
CA MET A 33 24.97 -6.80 -4.24
C MET A 33 26.29 -6.06 -4.09
N GLU A 34 26.29 -5.05 -3.22
CA GLU A 34 27.46 -4.23 -2.90
C GLU A 34 27.49 -3.93 -1.40
N MET A 35 28.70 -3.82 -0.84
CA MET A 35 28.89 -3.41 0.55
C MET A 35 28.53 -1.94 0.72
N TYR A 36 27.55 -1.64 1.57
CA TYR A 36 27.22 -0.29 1.95
C TYR A 36 27.98 0.10 3.22
N ALA A 37 28.92 1.03 3.09
CA ALA A 37 29.92 1.32 4.11
C ALA A 37 29.32 1.84 5.43
N LEU A 38 28.29 2.68 5.39
CA LEU A 38 27.72 3.29 6.60
C LEU A 38 27.08 2.26 7.53
N TYR A 39 26.51 1.19 6.97
CA TYR A 39 25.86 0.11 7.73
C TYR A 39 26.72 -1.15 7.84
N HIS A 40 27.88 -1.19 7.19
CA HIS A 40 28.71 -2.40 7.09
C HIS A 40 27.91 -3.63 6.63
N LYS A 41 26.96 -3.42 5.72
CA LYS A 41 25.98 -4.43 5.30
C LYS A 41 26.01 -4.62 3.78
N LEU A 42 25.90 -5.87 3.35
CA LEU A 42 25.70 -6.22 1.94
C LEU A 42 24.25 -5.95 1.56
N LEU A 43 24.03 -5.05 0.60
CA LEU A 43 22.71 -4.65 0.10
C LEU A 43 22.69 -4.69 -1.43
N LEU A 44 21.50 -4.68 -2.02
CA LEU A 44 21.35 -4.60 -3.49
C LEU A 44 21.98 -3.31 -4.03
N CYS A 45 22.67 -3.39 -5.16
CA CYS A 45 23.43 -2.26 -5.72
C CYS A 45 22.55 -1.00 -5.94
N ASN A 46 21.32 -1.16 -6.41
CA ASN A 46 20.40 -0.03 -6.61
C ASN A 46 20.05 0.67 -5.28
N ILE A 47 19.86 -0.10 -4.22
CA ILE A 47 19.65 0.43 -2.87
C ILE A 47 20.92 1.13 -2.38
N CYS A 48 22.11 0.54 -2.54
CA CYS A 48 23.37 1.19 -2.20
C CYS A 48 23.55 2.55 -2.92
N LYS A 49 23.25 2.62 -4.21
CA LYS A 49 23.31 3.87 -4.98
C LYS A 49 22.31 4.91 -4.47
N LEU A 50 21.10 4.49 -4.12
CA LEU A 50 20.08 5.38 -3.55
C LEU A 50 20.50 5.92 -2.18
N LEU A 51 21.01 5.04 -1.30
CA LEU A 51 21.50 5.44 0.02
C LEU A 51 22.68 6.41 -0.08
N ARG A 52 23.63 6.17 -0.98
CA ARG A 52 24.74 7.11 -1.24
C ARG A 52 24.26 8.47 -1.76
N LEU A 53 23.19 8.49 -2.56
CA LEU A 53 22.55 9.75 -2.96
C LEU A 53 21.95 10.45 -1.74
N TRP A 54 21.28 9.73 -0.85
CA TRP A 54 20.72 10.29 0.37
C TRP A 54 21.80 10.83 1.30
N ASP A 55 22.90 10.10 1.49
CA ASP A 55 24.10 10.57 2.21
C ASP A 55 24.59 11.91 1.64
N HIS A 56 24.71 11.98 0.31
CA HIS A 56 25.20 13.17 -0.38
C HIS A 56 24.25 14.37 -0.22
N LEU A 57 22.94 14.13 -0.22
CA LEU A 57 21.93 15.18 -0.06
C LEU A 57 21.58 15.48 1.40
N GLY A 58 22.13 14.75 2.36
CA GLY A 58 21.77 14.85 3.78
C GLY A 58 20.34 14.40 4.09
N VAL A 59 19.77 13.49 3.29
CA VAL A 59 18.45 12.89 3.56
C VAL A 59 18.62 11.80 4.63
N PRO A 60 17.91 11.86 5.76
CA PRO A 60 18.07 10.86 6.82
C PRO A 60 17.49 9.51 6.39
N HIS A 61 18.19 8.43 6.75
CA HIS A 61 17.73 7.06 6.54
C HIS A 61 18.24 6.13 7.66
N GLU A 62 17.54 5.01 7.85
CA GLU A 62 17.77 4.09 8.96
C GLU A 62 18.07 2.67 8.45
N GLU A 63 19.06 2.01 9.05
CA GLU A 63 19.47 0.65 8.68
C GLU A 63 18.34 -0.36 8.85
N ARG A 64 17.58 -0.26 9.94
CA ARG A 64 16.47 -1.18 10.24
C ARG A 64 15.36 -1.17 9.18
N LYS A 65 15.27 -0.08 8.39
CA LYS A 65 14.30 0.04 7.28
C LYS A 65 14.85 -0.50 5.95
N GLN A 66 16.15 -0.83 5.88
CA GLN A 66 16.78 -1.41 4.70
C GLN A 66 16.61 -2.92 4.68
N ILE A 67 15.40 -3.36 4.33
CA ILE A 67 15.01 -4.76 4.17
C ILE A 67 15.18 -5.21 2.72
N PHE A 68 15.59 -6.46 2.52
CA PHE A 68 15.64 -7.11 1.21
C PHE A 68 15.33 -8.60 1.35
N GLY A 69 14.77 -9.19 0.31
CA GLY A 69 14.28 -10.57 0.32
C GLY A 69 13.60 -10.94 -0.99
N GLU A 70 13.12 -12.18 -1.09
CA GLU A 70 12.37 -12.66 -2.25
C GLU A 70 10.94 -12.12 -2.25
N GLU A 71 10.31 -12.01 -1.08
CA GLU A 71 9.02 -11.37 -0.85
C GLU A 71 9.21 -10.22 0.15
N LEU A 72 8.60 -9.06 -0.10
CA LEU A 72 8.70 -7.89 0.77
C LEU A 72 7.35 -7.20 0.99
N PRO A 73 7.10 -6.66 2.20
CA PRO A 73 5.97 -5.77 2.42
C PRO A 73 6.23 -4.43 1.72
N ILE A 74 5.36 -4.07 0.76
CA ILE A 74 5.38 -2.80 0.04
C ILE A 74 4.01 -2.15 0.21
N ILE A 75 3.97 -0.93 0.75
CA ILE A 75 2.74 -0.15 1.00
C ILE A 75 1.63 -0.91 1.75
N GLY A 76 2.01 -1.91 2.57
CA GLY A 76 1.11 -2.76 3.34
C GLY A 76 0.65 -4.05 2.64
N PHE A 77 1.20 -4.40 1.48
CA PHE A 77 0.96 -5.66 0.78
C PHE A 77 2.24 -6.50 0.69
N ASP A 78 2.09 -7.81 0.76
CA ASP A 78 3.20 -8.73 0.50
C ASP A 78 3.38 -8.88 -1.02
N VAL A 79 4.57 -8.52 -1.51
CA VAL A 79 4.90 -8.51 -2.93
C VAL A 79 5.99 -9.53 -3.20
N ASP A 80 5.69 -10.52 -4.05
CA ASP A 80 6.66 -11.46 -4.60
C ASP A 80 6.80 -11.24 -6.12
N PRO A 81 7.88 -10.59 -6.59
CA PRO A 81 8.11 -10.35 -8.00
C PRO A 81 8.49 -11.60 -8.78
N ASN A 82 8.92 -12.70 -8.14
CA ASN A 82 9.35 -13.92 -8.84
C ASN A 82 8.16 -14.69 -9.42
N ILE A 83 7.03 -14.66 -8.71
CA ILE A 83 5.76 -15.25 -9.16
C ILE A 83 4.74 -14.19 -9.61
N LEU A 84 5.13 -12.91 -9.65
CA LEU A 84 4.29 -11.76 -10.00
C LEU A 84 3.00 -11.68 -9.16
N HIS A 85 3.13 -11.95 -7.86
CA HIS A 85 2.01 -12.01 -6.94
C HIS A 85 2.05 -10.86 -5.94
N VAL A 86 0.91 -10.20 -5.75
CA VAL A 86 0.71 -9.18 -4.73
C VAL A 86 -0.47 -9.61 -3.89
N ARG A 87 -0.27 -9.73 -2.58
CA ARG A 87 -1.32 -10.19 -1.65
C ARG A 87 -1.41 -9.31 -0.42
N MET A 88 -2.58 -9.36 0.16
CA MET A 88 -2.84 -8.86 1.51
C MET A 88 -2.55 -10.00 2.47
N SER A 89 -1.92 -9.71 3.61
CA SER A 89 -1.65 -10.73 4.63
C SER A 89 -2.96 -11.38 5.10
N ASP A 90 -2.89 -12.65 5.52
CA ASP A 90 -4.07 -13.39 5.95
C ASP A 90 -4.78 -12.71 7.13
N GLU A 91 -4.01 -12.13 8.05
CA GLU A 91 -4.51 -11.39 9.20
C GLU A 91 -5.34 -10.17 8.78
N LEU A 92 -4.78 -9.32 7.91
CA LEU A 92 -5.48 -8.15 7.42
C LEU A 92 -6.73 -8.57 6.62
N ARG A 93 -6.63 -9.63 5.81
CA ARG A 93 -7.76 -10.16 5.03
C ARG A 93 -8.90 -10.61 5.94
N LEU A 94 -8.59 -11.33 7.02
CA LEU A 94 -9.58 -11.77 8.00
C LEU A 94 -10.20 -10.59 8.77
N ASP A 95 -9.40 -9.57 9.11
CA ASP A 95 -9.88 -8.34 9.75
C ASP A 95 -10.84 -7.56 8.84
N LEU A 96 -10.53 -7.45 7.55
CA LEU A 96 -11.41 -6.84 6.55
C LEU A 96 -12.73 -7.62 6.42
N ILE A 97 -12.68 -8.94 6.31
CA ILE A 97 -13.88 -9.79 6.24
C ILE A 97 -14.75 -9.60 7.48
N SER A 98 -14.13 -9.61 8.67
CA SER A 98 -14.82 -9.41 9.94
C SER A 98 -15.47 -8.03 10.01
N SER A 99 -14.76 -6.99 9.55
CA SER A 99 -15.27 -5.61 9.47
C SER A 99 -16.47 -5.48 8.53
N ILE A 100 -16.42 -6.13 7.37
CA ILE A 100 -17.55 -6.17 6.42
C ILE A 100 -18.76 -6.87 7.04
N GLN A 101 -18.55 -8.03 7.67
CA GLN A 101 -19.62 -8.80 8.32
C GLN A 101 -20.27 -8.02 9.47
N ALA A 102 -19.47 -7.36 10.31
CA ALA A 102 -19.97 -6.51 11.38
C ALA A 102 -20.73 -5.29 10.85
N PHE A 103 -20.32 -4.74 9.70
CA PHE A 103 -21.02 -3.62 9.07
C PHE A 103 -22.35 -4.04 8.44
N ALA A 104 -22.36 -5.18 7.74
CA ALA A 104 -23.44 -5.66 6.87
C ALA A 104 -24.64 -6.31 7.61
N ILE A 105 -24.91 -5.91 8.85
CA ILE A 105 -26.03 -6.45 9.64
C ILE A 105 -27.36 -5.91 9.09
N GLN A 106 -28.24 -6.81 8.69
CA GLN A 106 -29.56 -6.46 8.15
C GLN A 106 -30.39 -5.70 9.18
N GLY A 107 -31.19 -4.72 8.72
CA GLY A 107 -32.07 -3.95 9.59
C GLY A 107 -31.33 -2.95 10.49
N THR A 108 -30.03 -2.70 10.24
CA THR A 108 -29.28 -1.69 10.99
C THR A 108 -29.07 -0.41 10.20
N HIS A 109 -28.81 0.66 10.95
CA HIS A 109 -28.33 1.92 10.44
C HIS A 109 -26.85 2.09 10.71
N ARG A 110 -26.15 2.70 9.76
CA ARG A 110 -24.76 3.15 9.90
C ARG A 110 -24.67 4.60 9.50
N SER A 111 -23.76 5.35 10.10
CA SER A 111 -23.55 6.75 9.73
C SER A 111 -22.94 6.84 8.34
N LEU A 112 -23.15 7.96 7.63
CA LEU A 112 -22.44 8.23 6.38
C LEU A 112 -20.92 8.07 6.52
N ARG A 113 -20.37 8.51 7.66
CA ARG A 113 -18.96 8.33 8.00
C ARG A 113 -18.57 6.85 8.00
N ASP A 114 -19.35 5.98 8.63
CA ASP A 114 -19.05 4.54 8.68
C ASP A 114 -19.03 3.93 7.26
N PHE A 115 -19.98 4.31 6.41
CA PHE A 115 -20.00 3.90 5.00
C PHE A 115 -18.73 4.35 4.26
N GLN A 116 -18.29 5.60 4.47
CA GLN A 116 -17.10 6.15 3.83
C GLN A 116 -15.81 5.50 4.37
N CYS A 117 -15.73 5.23 5.67
CA CYS A 117 -14.63 4.49 6.28
C CYS A 117 -14.53 3.07 5.69
N LEU A 118 -15.65 2.35 5.57
CA LEU A 118 -15.67 1.04 4.92
C LEU A 118 -15.26 1.14 3.44
N ALA A 119 -15.76 2.13 2.71
CA ALA A 119 -15.39 2.37 1.31
C ALA A 119 -13.88 2.56 1.15
N GLY A 120 -13.26 3.35 2.04
CA GLY A 120 -11.81 3.56 2.04
C GLY A 120 -11.03 2.28 2.30
N HIS A 121 -11.44 1.49 3.30
CA HIS A 121 -10.78 0.23 3.64
C HIS A 121 -10.89 -0.79 2.48
N LEU A 122 -12.09 -0.91 1.89
CA LEU A 122 -12.30 -1.74 0.71
C LEU A 122 -11.48 -1.26 -0.48
N ASN A 123 -11.45 0.05 -0.76
CA ASN A 123 -10.69 0.61 -1.87
C ASN A 123 -9.19 0.32 -1.74
N TRP A 124 -8.65 0.31 -0.51
CA TRP A 124 -7.28 -0.14 -0.26
C TRP A 124 -7.10 -1.62 -0.63
N ALA A 125 -7.93 -2.52 -0.10
CA ALA A 125 -7.84 -3.95 -0.40
C ALA A 125 -8.06 -4.31 -1.88
N LEU A 126 -8.88 -3.53 -2.60
CA LEU A 126 -9.16 -3.77 -4.02
C LEU A 126 -7.96 -3.50 -4.94
N ASN A 127 -6.89 -2.85 -4.46
CA ASN A 127 -5.63 -2.77 -5.21
C ASN A 127 -5.03 -4.16 -5.49
N VAL A 128 -5.31 -5.16 -4.64
CA VAL A 128 -4.87 -6.55 -4.82
C VAL A 128 -6.00 -7.49 -5.27
N TYR A 129 -7.25 -7.03 -5.26
CA TYR A 129 -8.43 -7.76 -5.73
C TYR A 129 -9.21 -6.98 -6.80
N PRO A 130 -8.60 -6.61 -7.95
CA PRO A 130 -9.19 -5.68 -8.90
C PRO A 130 -10.51 -6.18 -9.52
N LEU A 131 -10.69 -7.51 -9.61
CA LEU A 131 -11.93 -8.10 -10.12
C LEU A 131 -13.15 -7.85 -9.22
N LEU A 132 -12.93 -7.50 -7.95
CA LEU A 132 -13.99 -7.19 -6.99
C LEU A 132 -14.39 -5.70 -6.99
N CYS A 133 -13.70 -4.84 -7.74
CA CYS A 133 -13.99 -3.40 -7.83
C CYS A 133 -15.46 -3.06 -8.10
N PRO A 134 -16.20 -3.78 -8.98
CA PRO A 134 -17.62 -3.51 -9.19
C PRO A 134 -18.47 -3.58 -7.92
N GLY A 135 -18.04 -4.33 -6.89
CA GLY A 135 -18.72 -4.46 -5.61
C GLY A 135 -18.88 -3.14 -4.84
N LEU A 136 -18.03 -2.14 -5.08
CA LEU A 136 -18.16 -0.82 -4.46
C LEU A 136 -19.27 0.05 -5.05
N SER A 137 -19.79 -0.30 -6.23
CA SER A 137 -20.77 0.54 -6.95
C SER A 137 -22.02 0.78 -6.12
N ALA A 138 -22.54 -0.25 -5.45
CA ALA A 138 -23.71 -0.14 -4.58
C ALA A 138 -23.45 0.76 -3.36
N LEU A 139 -22.24 0.71 -2.81
CA LEU A 139 -21.81 1.52 -1.67
C LEU A 139 -21.72 3.01 -2.05
N TYR A 140 -21.10 3.31 -3.19
CA TYR A 140 -21.00 4.68 -3.70
C TYR A 140 -22.36 5.24 -4.12
N ALA A 141 -23.19 4.45 -4.83
CA ALA A 141 -24.54 4.85 -5.17
C ALA A 141 -25.38 5.18 -3.92
N LYS A 142 -25.21 4.40 -2.84
CA LYS A 142 -25.92 4.62 -1.58
C LYS A 142 -25.43 5.86 -0.82
N THR A 143 -24.17 6.26 -0.98
CA THR A 143 -23.60 7.44 -0.29
C THR A 143 -23.59 8.71 -1.14
N ALA A 144 -23.83 8.60 -2.45
CA ALA A 144 -23.83 9.71 -3.40
C ALA A 144 -24.76 10.85 -2.97
N GLY A 145 -24.25 12.09 -3.05
CA GLY A 145 -24.98 13.31 -2.73
C GLY A 145 -25.25 13.55 -1.24
N LYS A 146 -24.85 12.64 -0.34
CA LYS A 146 -25.02 12.81 1.11
C LYS A 146 -23.81 13.55 1.68
N LEU A 147 -24.08 14.60 2.45
CA LEU A 147 -23.04 15.47 3.03
C LEU A 147 -22.98 15.35 4.57
N GLU A 148 -24.10 15.01 5.20
CA GLU A 148 -24.22 14.92 6.65
C GLU A 148 -23.54 13.66 7.21
N GLN A 149 -22.34 13.81 7.76
CA GLN A 149 -21.48 12.71 8.21
C GLN A 149 -22.12 11.79 9.25
N ARG A 150 -22.97 12.34 10.13
CA ARG A 150 -23.68 11.60 11.18
C ARG A 150 -25.06 11.12 10.75
N ALA A 151 -25.49 11.39 9.51
CA ALA A 151 -26.78 10.93 9.03
C ALA A 151 -26.80 9.40 8.98
N LEU A 152 -27.87 8.83 9.56
CA LEU A 152 -28.08 7.39 9.62
C LEU A 152 -28.64 6.87 8.30
N ILE A 153 -27.95 5.91 7.70
CA ILE A 153 -28.28 5.28 6.42
C ILE A 153 -28.53 3.80 6.66
N TRP A 154 -29.60 3.27 6.07
CA TRP A 154 -29.92 1.85 6.11
C TRP A 154 -28.87 1.01 5.36
N VAL A 155 -28.33 0.00 6.03
CA VAL A 155 -27.36 -0.96 5.43
C VAL A 155 -28.02 -1.81 4.36
N ASN A 156 -29.13 -2.46 4.68
CA ASN A 156 -30.04 -3.05 3.71
C ASN A 156 -31.49 -2.80 4.16
N ARG A 157 -32.35 -2.46 3.20
CA ARG A 157 -33.76 -2.12 3.41
C ARG A 157 -34.61 -3.06 2.55
N ASP A 158 -34.31 -4.36 2.59
CA ASP A 158 -35.29 -5.34 2.15
C ASP A 158 -36.41 -5.31 3.18
N VAL A 159 -37.49 -4.62 2.79
CA VAL A 159 -38.79 -4.72 3.44
C VAL A 159 -39.25 -6.16 3.21
N ILE A 160 -39.27 -6.96 4.28
CA ILE A 160 -40.09 -8.19 4.29
C ILE A 160 -41.55 -7.73 4.38
#